data_AF-A0A4P2QAG2-F1
#
_entry.id   AF-A0A4P2QAG2-F1
#
_cell.length_a   1.000
_cell.length_b   1.000
_cell.length_c   1.000
_cell.angle_alpha   90.00
_cell.angle_beta   90.00
_cell.angle_gamma   90.00
#
_symmetry.space_group_name_H-M   'P 1'
#
loop_
_entity.id
_entity.type
_entity.pdbx_description
1 polymer ?
#
loop_
_entity_poly.entity_id
_entity_poly.type
_entity_poly.pdbx_seq_one_letter_code
_entity_poly.pdbx_strand_id
1 'polypeptide(L)'
;MARPRGKKSAPARPSAPKEAAEAFARIEPELERVEKVVPINVDIPRAVAVAVGAVPHLMALRPRFVDELPRFPIEALDKLMSYALGAWYAHLLALPAGPGQDGLKPLLDEASALRADLLVAAEALAHKGFVDAGRVAEIRSGNGHLDTANDLVALAALFGEAWDAVKNKTTVEWTEVERASKLGPELLVALGARNQPGLPAPRTADPADRRARAFTLLVRAYDQCRRGVTYLRWAEGDHDAIAPSLFASRGGARRAARAKDEETDEGAEAEQAGGGGVDLEGGEIPVE
;
A
#
# COMPACT_ATOMS: atom_id res chain seq x y z
N MET A 1 21.02 2.32 23.75
CA MET A 1 21.29 2.34 22.29
C MET A 1 19.95 2.33 21.57
N ALA A 2 19.70 3.29 20.66
CA ALA A 2 18.42 3.36 19.95
C ALA A 2 18.34 2.27 18.87
N ARG A 3 17.23 1.52 18.82
CA ARG A 3 17.00 0.45 17.82
C ARG A 3 16.65 1.05 16.45
N PRO A 4 17.14 0.46 15.34
CA PRO A 4 16.71 0.88 14.00
C PRO A 4 15.24 0.50 13.79
N ARG A 5 14.44 1.46 13.30
CA ARG A 5 13.04 1.20 12.93
C ARG A 5 13.03 0.38 11.63
N GLY A 6 12.35 -0.77 11.64
CA GLY A 6 12.20 -1.61 10.46
C GLY A 6 11.53 -0.86 9.30
N LYS A 7 12.04 -1.05 8.09
CA LYS A 7 11.43 -0.50 6.87
C LYS A 7 10.02 -1.06 6.68
N LYS A 8 9.05 -0.17 6.44
CA LYS A 8 7.71 -0.55 5.95
C LYS A 8 7.80 -0.87 4.46
N SER A 9 7.25 -1.99 4.00
CA SER A 9 7.31 -2.39 2.60
C SER A 9 6.65 -1.35 1.70
N ALA A 10 7.34 -1.02 0.62
CA ALA A 10 6.78 -0.23 -0.46
C ALA A 10 5.81 -1.06 -1.31
N PRO A 11 4.58 -0.60 -1.62
CA PRO A 11 3.97 -0.88 -2.91
C PRO A 11 4.93 -0.54 -4.06
N ALA A 12 5.04 -1.46 -5.01
CA ALA A 12 5.81 -1.29 -6.23
C ALA A 12 4.89 -0.88 -7.39
N ARG A 13 5.49 -0.41 -8.48
CA ARG A 13 4.78 0.01 -9.70
C ARG A 13 3.86 -1.10 -10.24
N PRO A 14 2.64 -0.79 -10.72
CA PRO A 14 1.92 -1.68 -11.61
C PRO A 14 2.77 -2.00 -12.85
N SER A 15 2.63 -3.21 -13.39
CA SER A 15 3.46 -3.67 -14.52
C SER A 15 2.99 -3.11 -15.87
N ALA A 16 3.76 -3.36 -16.94
CA ALA A 16 3.41 -2.89 -18.27
C ALA A 16 2.07 -3.53 -18.77
N PRO A 17 1.25 -2.82 -19.58
CA PRO A 17 -0.07 -3.31 -20.00
C PRO A 17 -0.09 -4.70 -20.64
N LYS A 18 0.99 -5.10 -21.35
CA LYS A 18 1.14 -6.42 -21.96
C LYS A 18 1.25 -7.53 -20.90
N GLU A 19 2.09 -7.33 -19.89
CA GLU A 19 2.31 -8.30 -18.82
C GLU A 19 1.05 -8.47 -17.95
N ALA A 20 0.30 -7.38 -17.76
CA ALA A 20 -0.99 -7.40 -17.07
C ALA A 20 -2.05 -8.16 -17.88
N ALA A 21 -2.10 -8.01 -19.21
CA ALA A 21 -2.97 -8.79 -20.08
C ALA A 21 -2.63 -10.28 -20.07
N GLU A 22 -1.34 -10.63 -20.13
CA GLU A 22 -0.86 -12.02 -20.03
C GLU A 22 -1.16 -12.63 -18.65
N ALA A 23 -1.03 -11.86 -17.56
CA ALA A 23 -1.41 -12.28 -16.22
C ALA A 23 -2.92 -12.51 -16.09
N PHE A 24 -3.75 -11.64 -16.68
CA PHE A 24 -5.20 -11.80 -16.72
C PHE A 24 -5.61 -13.08 -17.46
N ALA A 25 -5.02 -13.34 -18.63
CA ALA A 25 -5.28 -14.56 -19.40
C ALA A 25 -4.94 -15.85 -18.62
N ARG A 26 -3.89 -15.83 -17.77
CA ARG A 26 -3.54 -16.96 -16.89
C ARG A 26 -4.58 -17.22 -15.80
N ILE A 27 -5.22 -16.17 -15.25
CA ILE A 27 -6.20 -16.31 -14.16
C ILE A 27 -7.65 -16.43 -14.64
N GLU A 28 -7.93 -16.21 -15.94
CA GLU A 28 -9.29 -16.22 -16.51
C GLU A 28 -10.10 -17.50 -16.15
N PRO A 29 -9.54 -18.73 -16.20
CA PRO A 29 -10.25 -19.94 -15.79
C PRO A 29 -10.60 -20.00 -14.30
N GLU A 30 -9.92 -19.21 -13.45
CA GLU A 30 -10.21 -19.12 -12.02
C GLU A 30 -11.32 -18.09 -11.71
N LEU A 31 -11.53 -17.10 -12.59
CA LEU A 31 -12.63 -16.12 -12.46
C LEU A 31 -14.00 -16.80 -12.52
N GLU A 32 -14.17 -17.76 -13.42
CA GLU A 32 -15.40 -18.54 -13.59
C GLU A 32 -15.78 -19.32 -12.31
N ARG A 33 -14.78 -19.70 -11.51
CA ARG A 33 -14.96 -20.43 -10.24
C ARG A 33 -15.29 -19.53 -9.04
N VAL A 34 -15.31 -18.20 -9.22
CA VAL A 34 -15.64 -17.25 -8.14
C VAL A 34 -17.16 -17.14 -8.01
N GLU A 35 -17.76 -17.97 -7.15
CA GLU A 35 -19.21 -17.91 -6.89
C GLU A 35 -19.64 -16.63 -6.16
N LYS A 36 -18.81 -16.15 -5.22
CA LYS A 36 -19.10 -15.01 -4.34
C LYS A 36 -18.03 -13.94 -4.45
N VAL A 37 -18.36 -12.83 -5.10
CA VAL A 37 -17.47 -11.67 -5.22
C VAL A 37 -17.41 -10.88 -3.92
N VAL A 38 -16.23 -10.32 -3.62
CA VAL A 38 -16.00 -9.35 -2.53
C VAL A 38 -16.45 -7.97 -3.02
N PRO A 39 -17.21 -7.19 -2.23
CA PRO A 39 -17.58 -5.83 -2.62
C PRO A 39 -16.35 -4.94 -2.75
N ILE A 40 -16.20 -4.27 -3.90
CA ILE A 40 -15.12 -3.31 -4.14
C ILE A 40 -15.44 -2.03 -3.34
N ASN A 41 -14.77 -1.84 -2.21
CA ASN A 41 -14.91 -0.67 -1.33
C ASN A 41 -13.59 0.11 -1.13
N VAL A 42 -12.61 -0.15 -2.01
CA VAL A 42 -11.27 0.44 -2.02
C VAL A 42 -10.87 0.84 -3.43
N ASP A 43 -9.86 1.71 -3.50
CA ASP A 43 -9.12 2.00 -4.71
C ASP A 43 -8.33 0.76 -5.16
N ILE A 44 -8.78 0.11 -6.24
CA ILE A 44 -8.11 -1.05 -6.84
C ILE A 44 -6.67 -0.73 -7.29
N PRO A 45 -6.37 0.38 -7.99
CA PRO A 45 -5.00 0.75 -8.37
C PRO A 45 -4.03 0.71 -7.17
N ARG A 46 -4.41 1.34 -6.05
CA ARG A 46 -3.64 1.32 -4.80
C ARG A 46 -3.52 -0.09 -4.23
N ALA A 47 -4.62 -0.86 -4.16
CA ALA A 47 -4.58 -2.23 -3.63
C ALA A 47 -3.66 -3.15 -4.46
N VAL A 48 -3.66 -3.00 -5.80
CA VAL A 48 -2.72 -3.67 -6.69
C VAL A 48 -1.30 -3.29 -6.35
N ALA A 49 -0.98 -2.00 -6.26
CA ALA A 49 0.38 -1.54 -5.96
C ALA A 49 0.89 -2.12 -4.61
N VAL A 50 0.07 -2.11 -3.56
CA VAL A 50 0.39 -2.72 -2.24
C VAL A 50 0.67 -4.21 -2.36
N ALA A 51 -0.15 -4.94 -3.13
CA ALA A 51 0.09 -6.35 -3.36
C ALA A 51 1.40 -6.61 -4.12
N VAL A 52 1.62 -5.93 -5.25
CA VAL A 52 2.83 -6.07 -6.10
C VAL A 52 4.10 -5.81 -5.31
N GLY A 53 4.12 -4.78 -4.46
CA GLY A 53 5.27 -4.44 -3.62
C GLY A 53 5.54 -5.38 -2.44
N ALA A 54 4.49 -6.04 -1.93
CA ALA A 54 4.64 -7.09 -0.93
C ALA A 54 5.16 -8.42 -1.51
N VAL A 55 4.95 -8.71 -2.81
CA VAL A 55 5.34 -10.00 -3.42
C VAL A 55 6.82 -10.35 -3.19
N PRO A 56 7.83 -9.49 -3.45
CA PRO A 56 9.23 -9.86 -3.27
C PRO A 56 9.56 -10.25 -1.82
N HIS A 57 8.99 -9.53 -0.85
CA HIS A 57 9.18 -9.77 0.57
C HIS A 57 8.51 -11.08 1.03
N LEU A 58 7.30 -11.35 0.55
CA LEU A 58 6.59 -12.61 0.80
C LEU A 58 7.29 -13.80 0.12
N MET A 59 7.83 -13.62 -1.09
CA MET A 59 8.59 -14.64 -1.81
C MET A 59 9.91 -15.00 -1.13
N ALA A 60 10.60 -14.04 -0.50
CA ALA A 60 11.78 -14.32 0.32
C ALA A 60 11.46 -15.25 1.51
N LEU A 61 10.21 -15.24 2.00
CA LEU A 61 9.73 -16.14 3.06
C LEU A 61 9.17 -17.48 2.53
N ARG A 62 9.04 -17.67 1.21
CA ARG A 62 8.42 -18.87 0.62
C ARG A 62 8.95 -20.21 1.17
N PRO A 63 10.26 -20.40 1.44
CA PRO A 63 10.73 -21.64 2.06
C PRO A 63 10.09 -21.91 3.43
N ARG A 64 9.97 -20.87 4.28
CA ARG A 64 9.31 -20.96 5.59
C ARG A 64 7.80 -21.23 5.47
N PHE A 65 7.13 -20.67 4.46
CA PHE A 65 5.72 -21.00 4.16
C PHE A 65 5.52 -22.48 3.81
N VAL A 66 6.48 -23.12 3.14
CA VAL A 66 6.40 -24.54 2.78
C VAL A 66 6.71 -25.45 3.98
N ASP A 67 7.75 -25.10 4.76
CA ASP A 67 8.24 -25.92 5.87
C ASP A 67 7.39 -25.80 7.14
N GLU A 68 7.13 -24.58 7.60
CA GLU A 68 6.46 -24.30 8.88
C GLU A 68 4.93 -24.25 8.78
N LEU A 69 4.38 -24.10 7.56
CA LEU A 69 2.94 -24.00 7.30
C LEU A 69 2.45 -25.03 6.26
N PRO A 70 2.57 -26.35 6.51
CA PRO A 70 2.27 -27.40 5.52
C PRO A 70 0.79 -27.48 5.07
N ARG A 71 -0.12 -26.76 5.73
CA ARG A 71 -1.54 -26.61 5.33
C ARG A 71 -1.85 -25.27 4.65
N PHE A 72 -0.85 -24.42 4.42
CA PHE A 72 -1.00 -23.17 3.69
C PHE A 72 -1.23 -23.46 2.19
N PRO A 73 -2.21 -22.81 1.54
CA PRO A 73 -2.39 -22.94 0.10
C PRO A 73 -1.27 -22.18 -0.62
N ILE A 74 -0.13 -22.84 -0.88
CA ILE A 74 1.08 -22.20 -1.43
C ILE A 74 0.82 -21.48 -2.77
N GLU A 75 -0.16 -21.95 -3.56
CA GLU A 75 -0.62 -21.26 -4.76
C GLU A 75 -1.10 -19.83 -4.52
N ALA A 76 -1.65 -19.52 -3.33
CA ALA A 76 -2.06 -18.15 -2.99
C ALA A 76 -0.87 -17.18 -2.95
N LEU A 77 0.32 -17.68 -2.59
CA LEU A 77 1.57 -16.93 -2.66
C LEU A 77 2.13 -16.96 -4.09
N ASP A 78 2.28 -18.15 -4.69
CA ASP A 78 2.89 -18.33 -6.01
C ASP A 78 2.16 -17.59 -7.14
N LYS A 79 0.83 -17.51 -7.08
CA LYS A 79 0.00 -16.79 -8.06
C LYS A 79 -0.26 -15.33 -7.69
N LEU A 80 0.21 -14.83 -6.53
CA LEU A 80 -0.18 -13.51 -6.01
C LEU A 80 0.10 -12.37 -7.00
N MET A 81 1.27 -12.39 -7.66
CA MET A 81 1.61 -11.42 -8.70
C MET A 81 0.64 -11.49 -9.89
N SER A 82 0.28 -12.71 -10.34
CA SER A 82 -0.68 -12.88 -11.44
C SER A 82 -2.08 -12.41 -11.06
N TYR A 83 -2.53 -12.60 -9.81
CA TYR A 83 -3.80 -12.06 -9.33
C TYR A 83 -3.77 -10.53 -9.24
N ALA A 84 -2.68 -9.92 -8.77
CA ALA A 84 -2.54 -8.47 -8.69
C ALA A 84 -2.60 -7.82 -10.09
N LEU A 85 -1.78 -8.33 -11.02
CA LEU A 85 -1.73 -7.83 -12.39
C LEU A 85 -2.99 -8.17 -13.21
N GLY A 86 -3.65 -9.29 -12.92
CA GLY A 86 -4.94 -9.62 -13.52
C GLY A 86 -6.08 -8.75 -13.00
N ALA A 87 -6.13 -8.47 -11.69
CA ALA A 87 -7.08 -7.51 -11.12
C ALA A 87 -6.86 -6.09 -11.66
N TRP A 88 -5.60 -5.72 -11.91
CA TRP A 88 -5.23 -4.46 -12.56
C TRP A 88 -5.78 -4.37 -13.99
N TYR A 89 -5.49 -5.36 -14.83
CA TYR A 89 -5.99 -5.39 -16.21
C TYR A 89 -7.51 -5.43 -16.27
N ALA A 90 -8.17 -6.21 -15.41
CA ALA A 90 -9.63 -6.24 -15.30
C ALA A 90 -10.23 -4.90 -14.85
N HIS A 91 -9.52 -4.14 -14.00
CA HIS A 91 -9.90 -2.78 -13.65
C HIS A 91 -9.82 -1.85 -14.86
N LEU A 92 -8.70 -1.86 -15.60
CA LEU A 92 -8.51 -1.05 -16.81
C LEU A 92 -9.58 -1.35 -17.89
N LEU A 93 -9.91 -2.62 -18.13
CA LEU A 93 -10.98 -3.02 -19.06
C LEU A 93 -12.39 -2.57 -18.64
N ALA A 94 -12.59 -2.26 -17.37
CA ALA A 94 -13.88 -1.86 -16.80
C ALA A 94 -13.94 -0.36 -16.44
N LEU A 95 -12.90 0.42 -16.82
CA LEU A 95 -13.01 1.87 -16.89
C LEU A 95 -13.83 2.25 -18.13
N PRO A 96 -14.51 3.41 -18.14
CA PRO A 96 -15.09 3.95 -19.36
C PRO A 96 -14.02 4.05 -20.45
N ALA A 97 -14.43 3.91 -21.72
CA ALA A 97 -13.53 4.22 -22.82
C ALA A 97 -12.97 5.64 -22.62
N GLY A 98 -11.65 5.75 -22.49
CA GLY A 98 -10.98 7.03 -22.33
C GLY A 98 -11.30 7.96 -23.50
N PRO A 99 -11.11 9.28 -23.35
CA PRO A 99 -11.25 10.17 -24.48
C PRO A 99 -10.29 9.71 -25.60
N GLY A 100 -10.68 9.93 -26.86
CA GLY A 100 -9.91 9.52 -28.04
C GLY A 100 -8.53 10.18 -28.10
N GLN A 101 -7.82 10.02 -29.23
CA GLN A 101 -6.44 10.51 -29.37
C GLN A 101 -6.27 11.99 -28.99
N ASP A 102 -7.28 12.82 -29.22
CA ASP A 102 -7.30 14.25 -28.88
C ASP A 102 -7.30 14.53 -27.36
N GLY A 103 -7.83 13.62 -26.53
CA GLY A 103 -7.87 13.76 -25.08
C GLY A 103 -6.68 13.15 -24.33
N LEU A 104 -5.82 12.38 -25.00
CA LEU A 104 -4.62 11.82 -24.39
C LEU A 104 -3.61 12.91 -23.97
N LYS A 105 -3.49 13.98 -24.76
CA LYS A 105 -2.56 15.08 -24.47
C LYS A 105 -2.90 15.83 -23.16
N PRO A 106 -4.11 16.37 -22.94
CA PRO A 106 -4.42 17.05 -21.68
C PRO A 106 -4.33 16.12 -20.45
N LEU A 107 -4.72 14.85 -20.58
CA LEU A 107 -4.50 13.84 -19.53
C LEU A 107 -3.01 13.67 -19.19
N LEU A 108 -2.14 13.64 -20.20
CA LEU A 108 -0.71 13.49 -20.01
C LEU A 108 -0.06 14.76 -19.42
N ASP A 109 -0.50 15.94 -19.85
CA ASP A 109 -0.03 17.23 -19.33
C ASP A 109 -0.40 17.36 -17.84
N GLU A 110 -1.65 17.04 -17.47
CA GLU A 110 -2.12 16.97 -16.07
C GLU A 110 -1.31 15.94 -15.26
N ALA A 111 -1.12 14.73 -15.81
CA ALA A 111 -0.42 13.64 -15.13
C ALA A 111 1.07 13.95 -14.89
N SER A 112 1.71 14.66 -15.82
CA SER A 112 3.13 15.02 -15.73
C SER A 112 3.35 16.11 -14.69
N ALA A 113 2.45 17.10 -14.60
CA ALA A 113 2.47 18.13 -13.57
C ALA A 113 2.25 17.51 -12.17
N LEU A 114 1.13 16.78 -12.00
CA LEU A 114 0.78 16.16 -10.72
C LEU A 114 1.86 15.17 -10.22
N ARG A 115 2.51 14.42 -11.12
CA ARG A 115 3.64 13.56 -10.76
C ARG A 115 4.82 14.37 -10.22
N ALA A 116 5.14 15.51 -10.83
CA ALA A 116 6.26 16.34 -10.40
C ALA A 116 6.03 16.91 -8.99
N ASP A 117 4.85 17.48 -8.74
CA ASP A 117 4.51 18.09 -7.45
C ASP A 117 4.48 17.04 -6.33
N LEU A 118 3.84 15.90 -6.56
CA LEU A 118 3.81 14.78 -5.61
C LEU A 118 5.21 14.19 -5.35
N LEU A 119 6.10 14.12 -6.35
CA LEU A 119 7.48 13.67 -6.16
C LEU A 119 8.29 14.64 -5.30
N VAL A 120 8.20 15.95 -5.55
CA VAL A 120 8.92 16.97 -4.75
C VAL A 120 8.50 16.89 -3.29
N ALA A 121 7.19 16.77 -3.03
CA ALA A 121 6.67 16.60 -1.68
C ALA A 121 7.09 15.26 -1.04
N ALA A 122 7.09 14.16 -1.80
CA ALA A 122 7.52 12.85 -1.32
C ALA A 122 9.03 12.83 -0.96
N GLU A 123 9.87 13.50 -1.75
CA GLU A 123 11.31 13.63 -1.51
C GLU A 123 11.61 14.46 -0.26
N ALA A 124 10.89 15.56 -0.05
CA ALA A 124 11.00 16.35 1.18
C ALA A 124 10.61 15.53 2.43
N LEU A 125 9.53 14.75 2.35
CA LEU A 125 9.09 13.86 3.42
C LEU A 125 10.07 12.69 3.65
N ALA A 126 10.68 12.15 2.58
CA ALA A 126 11.68 11.10 2.65
C ALA A 126 12.97 11.57 3.32
N HIS A 127 13.46 12.77 2.96
CA HIS A 127 14.62 13.40 3.60
C HIS A 127 14.39 13.64 5.10
N LYS A 128 13.14 13.87 5.53
CA LYS A 128 12.78 14.00 6.96
C LYS A 128 12.40 12.67 7.62
N GLY A 129 12.52 11.54 6.92
CA GLY A 129 12.25 10.20 7.44
C GLY A 129 10.77 9.90 7.72
N PHE A 130 9.84 10.66 7.14
CA PHE A 130 8.39 10.39 7.28
C PHE A 130 7.89 9.31 6.30
N VAL A 131 8.60 9.11 5.18
CA VAL A 131 8.35 8.05 4.20
C VAL A 131 9.67 7.36 3.79
N ASP A 132 9.62 6.17 3.19
CA ASP A 132 10.83 5.44 2.80
C ASP A 132 11.52 6.09 1.58
N ALA A 133 12.79 6.47 1.74
CA ALA A 133 13.57 7.13 0.70
C ALA A 133 13.94 6.23 -0.49
N GLY A 134 14.03 4.91 -0.28
CA GLY A 134 14.27 3.94 -1.37
C GLY A 134 13.07 3.89 -2.31
N ARG A 135 11.87 3.76 -1.74
CA ARG A 135 10.60 3.82 -2.47
C ARG A 135 10.44 5.11 -3.29
N VAL A 136 10.78 6.26 -2.72
CA VAL A 136 10.70 7.54 -3.45
C VAL A 136 11.72 7.59 -4.58
N ALA A 137 12.96 7.11 -4.38
CA ALA A 137 13.96 7.01 -5.44
C ALA A 137 13.55 6.02 -6.56
N GLU A 138 12.93 4.89 -6.20
CA GLU A 138 12.34 3.94 -7.16
C GLU A 138 11.28 4.65 -8.00
N ILE A 139 10.31 5.34 -7.40
CA ILE A 139 9.28 6.11 -8.12
C ILE A 139 9.92 7.22 -8.98
N ARG A 140 10.95 7.92 -8.50
CA ARG A 140 11.64 8.96 -9.30
C ARG A 140 12.31 8.40 -10.56
N SER A 141 12.77 7.14 -10.54
CA SER A 141 13.52 6.53 -11.66
C SER A 141 12.73 6.35 -12.98
N GLY A 142 11.41 6.48 -12.94
CA GLY A 142 10.52 6.23 -14.07
C GLY A 142 10.61 7.33 -15.13
N ASN A 143 10.59 6.94 -16.40
CA ASN A 143 10.75 7.84 -17.54
C ASN A 143 9.79 7.48 -18.69
N GLY A 144 8.93 8.42 -19.06
CA GLY A 144 7.96 8.27 -20.15
C GLY A 144 6.53 8.00 -19.65
N HIS A 145 5.57 7.99 -20.57
CA HIS A 145 4.15 8.13 -20.21
C HIS A 145 3.56 6.94 -19.43
N LEU A 146 4.02 5.72 -19.69
CA LEU A 146 3.62 4.52 -18.93
C LEU A 146 4.16 4.59 -17.50
N ASP A 147 5.41 5.03 -17.34
CA ASP A 147 6.02 5.23 -16.03
C ASP A 147 5.35 6.37 -15.26
N THR A 148 5.00 7.49 -15.93
CA THR A 148 4.22 8.57 -15.31
C THR A 148 2.91 8.05 -14.71
N ALA A 149 2.19 7.21 -15.44
CA ALA A 149 0.94 6.63 -14.97
C ALA A 149 1.13 5.67 -13.78
N ASN A 150 2.15 4.81 -13.83
CA ASN A 150 2.49 3.88 -12.76
C ASN A 150 2.99 4.61 -11.50
N ASP A 151 3.75 5.69 -11.66
CA ASP A 151 4.28 6.51 -10.58
C ASP A 151 3.17 7.26 -9.86
N LEU A 152 2.16 7.78 -10.56
CA LEU A 152 0.98 8.39 -9.93
C LEU A 152 0.25 7.42 -9.00
N VAL A 153 0.08 6.15 -9.41
CA VAL A 153 -0.51 5.11 -8.55
C VAL A 153 0.37 4.84 -7.32
N ALA A 154 1.70 4.76 -7.50
CA ALA A 154 2.64 4.51 -6.42
C ALA A 154 2.73 5.69 -5.41
N LEU A 155 2.65 6.94 -5.91
CA LEU A 155 2.58 8.16 -5.10
C LEU A 155 1.25 8.26 -4.34
N ALA A 156 0.13 7.95 -4.99
CA ALA A 156 -1.18 7.91 -4.33
C ALA A 156 -1.20 6.88 -3.19
N ALA A 157 -0.58 5.71 -3.37
CA ALA A 157 -0.38 4.73 -2.30
C ALA A 157 0.54 5.26 -1.19
N LEU A 158 1.64 5.96 -1.53
CA LEU A 158 2.61 6.54 -0.58
C LEU A 158 1.97 7.55 0.36
N PHE A 159 1.36 8.60 -0.19
CA PHE A 159 0.65 9.58 0.60
C PHE A 159 -0.54 8.94 1.32
N GLY A 160 -1.27 8.05 0.66
CA GLY A 160 -2.42 7.35 1.23
C GLY A 160 -2.11 6.41 2.41
N GLU A 161 -0.88 5.92 2.56
CA GLU A 161 -0.42 5.12 3.70
C GLU A 161 0.15 5.99 4.83
N ALA A 162 0.86 7.06 4.47
CA ALA A 162 1.52 7.96 5.41
C ALA A 162 0.62 9.11 5.90
N TRP A 163 -0.59 9.28 5.33
CA TRP A 163 -1.40 10.49 5.40
C TRP A 163 -1.52 11.10 6.80
N ASP A 164 -1.94 10.31 7.80
CA ASP A 164 -2.12 10.79 9.17
C ASP A 164 -0.84 11.35 9.81
N ALA A 165 0.33 10.89 9.36
CA ALA A 165 1.63 11.36 9.84
C ALA A 165 2.18 12.58 9.06
N VAL A 166 1.69 12.84 7.84
CA VAL A 166 2.26 13.83 6.91
C VAL A 166 1.32 14.97 6.51
N LYS A 167 0.00 14.83 6.65
CA LYS A 167 -1.01 15.82 6.22
C LYS A 167 -0.82 17.24 6.75
N ASN A 168 -0.21 17.40 7.93
CA ASN A 168 0.12 18.71 8.52
C ASN A 168 1.60 19.13 8.29
N LYS A 169 2.29 18.50 7.34
CA LYS A 169 3.74 18.64 7.07
C LYS A 169 4.08 18.62 5.58
N THR A 170 3.07 18.68 4.72
CA THR A 170 3.19 18.69 3.27
C THR A 170 2.25 19.75 2.72
N THR A 171 2.54 20.26 1.52
CA THR A 171 1.64 21.14 0.77
C THR A 171 0.66 20.37 -0.11
N VAL A 172 0.84 19.05 -0.22
CA VAL A 172 -0.05 18.16 -0.97
C VAL A 172 -1.39 18.04 -0.25
N GLU A 173 -2.47 18.24 -0.99
CA GLU A 173 -3.85 18.06 -0.53
C GLU A 173 -4.37 16.64 -0.80
N TRP A 174 -5.36 16.20 -0.01
CA TRP A 174 -5.93 14.85 -0.20
C TRP A 174 -6.58 14.67 -1.58
N THR A 175 -7.12 15.75 -2.15
CA THR A 175 -7.71 15.76 -3.50
C THR A 175 -6.68 15.46 -4.59
N GLU A 176 -5.42 15.85 -4.42
CA GLU A 176 -4.33 15.54 -5.36
C GLU A 176 -3.93 14.07 -5.27
N VAL A 177 -3.87 13.52 -4.05
CA VAL A 177 -3.65 12.08 -3.81
C VAL A 177 -4.75 11.23 -4.45
N GLU A 178 -6.01 11.66 -4.31
CA GLU A 178 -7.17 11.00 -4.94
C GLU A 178 -7.21 11.20 -6.46
N ARG A 179 -6.73 12.34 -6.99
CA ARG A 179 -6.62 12.53 -8.44
C ARG A 179 -5.54 11.63 -9.03
N ALA A 180 -4.39 11.51 -8.38
CA ALA A 180 -3.29 10.65 -8.82
C ALA A 180 -3.71 9.16 -8.89
N SER A 181 -4.53 8.68 -7.94
CA SER A 181 -5.00 7.29 -7.95
C SER A 181 -5.93 6.98 -9.13
N LYS A 182 -6.64 7.99 -9.67
CA LYS A 182 -7.54 7.87 -10.83
C LYS A 182 -6.85 8.15 -12.17
N LEU A 183 -6.00 9.18 -12.20
CA LEU A 183 -5.34 9.69 -13.40
C LEU A 183 -4.30 8.72 -13.97
N GLY A 184 -3.56 7.98 -13.12
CA GLY A 184 -2.68 6.89 -13.57
C GLY A 184 -3.43 5.81 -14.37
N PRO A 185 -4.49 5.19 -13.83
CA PRO A 185 -5.34 4.25 -14.58
C PRO A 185 -5.93 4.82 -15.87
N GLU A 186 -6.47 6.04 -15.84
CA GLU A 186 -7.03 6.73 -17.02
C GLU A 186 -5.98 6.87 -18.14
N LEU A 187 -4.77 7.31 -17.78
CA LEU A 187 -3.65 7.46 -18.71
C LEU A 187 -3.19 6.10 -19.27
N LEU A 188 -3.21 5.03 -18.47
CA LEU A 188 -2.85 3.67 -18.93
C LEU A 188 -3.88 3.08 -19.91
N VAL A 189 -5.18 3.35 -19.74
CA VAL A 189 -6.20 3.00 -20.76
C VAL A 189 -5.95 3.75 -22.05
N ALA A 190 -5.75 5.07 -21.99
CA ALA A 190 -5.55 5.91 -23.17
C ALA A 190 -4.26 5.55 -23.93
N LEU A 191 -3.17 5.24 -23.22
CA LEU A 191 -1.92 4.75 -23.82
C LEU A 191 -2.05 3.31 -24.36
N GLY A 192 -2.83 2.45 -23.70
CA GLY A 192 -3.12 1.09 -24.15
C GLY A 192 -3.88 1.06 -25.47
N ALA A 193 -4.94 1.86 -25.59
CA ALA A 193 -5.72 2.02 -26.82
C ALA A 193 -4.87 2.50 -28.01
N ARG A 194 -3.84 3.32 -27.78
CA ARG A 194 -2.89 3.76 -28.81
C ARG A 194 -1.96 2.64 -29.31
N ASN A 195 -1.64 1.68 -28.46
CA ASN A 195 -0.56 0.71 -28.70
C ASN A 195 -1.07 -0.72 -29.01
N GLN A 196 -2.39 -0.97 -29.02
CA GLN A 196 -2.97 -2.30 -29.26
C GLN A 196 -4.13 -2.30 -30.30
N PRO A 197 -3.85 -2.09 -31.60
CA PRO A 197 -4.79 -2.48 -32.64
C PRO A 197 -4.88 -4.02 -32.72
N GLY A 198 -6.01 -4.59 -32.29
CA GLY A 198 -6.38 -5.97 -32.61
C GLY A 198 -6.20 -7.05 -31.54
N LEU A 199 -6.11 -6.73 -30.24
CA LEU A 199 -6.34 -7.77 -29.22
C LEU A 199 -7.82 -8.23 -29.25
N PRO A 200 -8.11 -9.53 -29.05
CA PRO A 200 -9.49 -10.02 -29.04
C PRO A 200 -10.31 -9.34 -27.94
N ALA A 201 -11.51 -8.86 -28.30
CA ALA A 201 -12.48 -8.42 -27.30
C ALA A 201 -12.78 -9.60 -26.34
N PRO A 202 -12.85 -9.37 -25.01
CA PRO A 202 -13.10 -10.45 -24.05
C PRO A 202 -14.41 -11.19 -24.34
N ARG A 203 -14.44 -12.50 -24.12
CA ARG A 203 -15.67 -13.30 -24.26
C ARG A 203 -16.75 -12.81 -23.28
N THR A 204 -17.76 -12.15 -23.85
CA THR A 204 -19.19 -12.06 -23.43
C THR A 204 -19.49 -12.23 -21.94
N ALA A 205 -18.79 -11.49 -21.08
CA ALA A 205 -19.13 -11.31 -19.68
C ALA A 205 -18.87 -9.86 -19.31
N ASP A 206 -19.72 -9.30 -18.46
CA ASP A 206 -19.68 -7.90 -18.03
C ASP A 206 -18.28 -7.53 -17.49
N PRO A 207 -17.62 -6.49 -18.04
CA PRO A 207 -16.35 -5.98 -17.50
C PRO A 207 -16.41 -5.69 -16.00
N ALA A 208 -17.54 -5.23 -15.45
CA ALA A 208 -17.68 -4.97 -14.02
C ALA A 208 -17.67 -6.25 -13.18
N ASP A 209 -18.30 -7.34 -13.64
CA ASP A 209 -18.25 -8.66 -13.01
C ASP A 209 -16.84 -9.28 -13.12
N ARG A 210 -16.21 -9.22 -14.31
CA ARG A 210 -14.80 -9.64 -14.50
C ARG A 210 -13.85 -8.90 -13.54
N ARG A 211 -14.02 -7.57 -13.38
CA ARG A 211 -13.28 -6.76 -12.39
C ARG A 211 -13.52 -7.23 -10.95
N ALA A 212 -14.78 -7.47 -10.56
CA ALA A 212 -15.12 -7.93 -9.23
C ALA A 212 -14.55 -9.33 -8.91
N ARG A 213 -14.58 -10.26 -9.87
CA ARG A 213 -13.97 -11.60 -9.74
C ARG A 213 -12.45 -11.54 -9.62
N ALA A 214 -11.78 -10.76 -10.46
CA ALA A 214 -10.32 -10.64 -10.43
C ALA A 214 -9.83 -9.98 -9.14
N PHE A 215 -10.52 -8.91 -8.69
CA PHE A 215 -10.28 -8.30 -7.38
C PHE A 215 -10.53 -9.29 -6.23
N THR A 216 -11.54 -10.15 -6.34
CA THR A 216 -11.82 -11.19 -5.34
C THR A 216 -10.70 -12.22 -5.23
N LEU A 217 -10.11 -12.67 -6.35
CA LEU A 217 -8.95 -13.56 -6.34
C LEU A 217 -7.77 -12.90 -5.63
N LEU A 218 -7.45 -11.65 -5.98
CA LEU A 218 -6.40 -10.86 -5.34
C LEU A 218 -6.61 -10.76 -3.82
N VAL A 219 -7.78 -10.30 -3.37
CA VAL A 219 -8.06 -10.12 -1.93
C VAL A 219 -7.97 -11.44 -1.16
N ARG A 220 -8.52 -12.54 -1.69
CA ARG A 220 -8.47 -13.85 -1.03
C ARG A 220 -7.05 -14.39 -0.93
N ALA A 221 -6.27 -14.31 -2.01
CA ALA A 221 -4.89 -14.77 -2.03
C ALA A 221 -4.00 -13.95 -1.08
N TYR A 222 -4.18 -12.63 -1.10
CA TYR A 222 -3.43 -11.72 -0.25
C TYR A 222 -3.77 -11.87 1.24
N ASP A 223 -5.05 -12.08 1.61
CA ASP A 223 -5.43 -12.34 3.00
C ASP A 223 -4.80 -13.63 3.54
N GLN A 224 -4.76 -14.71 2.75
CA GLN A 224 -4.01 -15.92 3.13
C GLN A 224 -2.53 -15.60 3.36
N CYS A 225 -1.88 -14.89 2.43
CA CYS A 225 -0.47 -14.50 2.56
C CYS A 225 -0.23 -13.66 3.83
N ARG A 226 -1.11 -12.68 4.13
CA ARG A 226 -1.07 -11.89 5.38
C ARG A 226 -1.17 -12.79 6.61
N ARG A 227 -2.12 -13.72 6.64
CA ARG A 227 -2.27 -14.67 7.76
C ARG A 227 -1.04 -15.55 7.97
N GLY A 228 -0.43 -16.03 6.88
CA GLY A 228 0.79 -16.83 6.94
C GLY A 228 2.00 -16.03 7.44
N VAL A 229 2.25 -14.82 6.91
CA VAL A 229 3.36 -14.00 7.39
C VAL A 229 3.15 -13.52 8.83
N THR A 230 1.92 -13.19 9.23
CA THR A 230 1.59 -12.87 10.64
C THR A 230 1.93 -14.02 11.59
N TYR A 231 1.76 -15.27 11.17
CA TYR A 231 2.21 -16.43 11.97
C TYR A 231 3.75 -16.55 11.98
N LEU A 232 4.38 -16.54 10.80
CA LEU A 232 5.83 -16.73 10.64
C LEU A 232 6.69 -15.60 11.26
N ARG A 233 6.12 -14.39 11.36
CA ARG A 233 6.74 -13.15 11.84
C ARG A 233 6.03 -12.56 13.05
N TRP A 234 5.39 -13.42 13.85
CA TRP A 234 4.65 -12.98 15.05
C TRP A 234 5.59 -12.38 16.09
N ALA A 235 6.73 -13.04 16.36
CA ALA A 235 7.69 -12.63 17.38
C ALA A 235 8.50 -11.38 16.98
N GLU A 236 8.76 -11.22 15.69
CA GLU A 236 9.48 -10.05 15.14
C GLU A 236 8.59 -8.80 15.05
N GLY A 237 7.27 -8.97 15.02
CA GLY A 237 6.30 -7.87 15.02
C GLY A 237 6.24 -7.05 13.72
N ASP A 238 6.93 -7.46 12.66
CA ASP A 238 7.06 -6.72 11.40
C ASP A 238 6.18 -7.28 10.25
N HIS A 239 5.28 -8.22 10.53
CA HIS A 239 4.39 -8.83 9.54
C HIS A 239 3.55 -7.81 8.75
N ASP A 240 3.02 -6.76 9.38
CA ASP A 240 2.26 -5.69 8.69
C ASP A 240 3.17 -4.74 7.90
N ALA A 241 4.47 -4.70 8.23
CA ALA A 241 5.48 -4.04 7.41
C ALA A 241 5.92 -4.90 6.21
N ILE A 242 5.64 -6.22 6.19
CA ILE A 242 5.92 -7.13 5.06
C ILE A 242 4.71 -7.28 4.14
N ALA A 243 3.50 -7.33 4.70
CA ALA A 243 2.24 -7.42 3.97
C ALA A 243 1.18 -6.44 4.56
N PRO A 244 1.26 -5.15 4.21
CA PRO A 244 0.33 -4.12 4.69
C PRO A 244 -1.12 -4.41 4.30
N SER A 245 -2.09 -3.84 5.02
CA SER A 245 -3.50 -3.95 4.62
C SER A 245 -3.79 -3.32 3.24
N LEU A 246 -4.43 -4.09 2.33
CA LEU A 246 -5.00 -3.55 1.07
C LEU A 246 -6.11 -2.52 1.34
N PHE A 247 -6.80 -2.65 2.48
CA PHE A 247 -7.84 -1.74 2.92
C PHE A 247 -7.20 -0.58 3.67
N ALA A 248 -7.48 0.65 3.23
CA ALA A 248 -7.08 1.85 3.94
C ALA A 248 -7.59 1.80 5.39
N SER A 249 -6.69 2.06 6.35
CA SER A 249 -6.99 2.06 7.78
C SER A 249 -7.97 3.17 8.15
N ARG A 250 -9.28 2.89 8.04
CA ARG A 250 -10.34 3.68 8.69
C ARG A 250 -10.38 3.35 10.19
N GLY A 251 -9.36 3.77 10.95
CA GLY A 251 -9.43 3.78 12.42
C GLY A 251 -8.32 3.11 13.23
N GLY A 252 -7.19 2.70 12.64
CA GLY A 252 -6.04 2.15 13.39
C GLY A 252 -5.56 3.06 14.55
N ALA A 253 -5.75 4.38 14.40
CA ALA A 253 -5.47 5.37 15.44
C ALA A 253 -6.14 5.10 16.79
N ARG A 254 -7.36 4.53 16.85
CA ARG A 254 -8.04 4.28 18.14
C ARG A 254 -7.40 3.16 18.96
N ARG A 255 -6.78 2.16 18.32
CA ARG A 255 -6.01 1.13 19.04
C ARG A 255 -4.63 1.64 19.45
N ALA A 256 -3.98 2.43 18.58
CA ALA A 256 -2.66 3.00 18.87
C ALA A 256 -2.69 4.11 19.94
N ALA A 257 -3.81 4.83 20.10
CA ALA A 257 -4.01 5.76 21.21
C ALA A 257 -4.20 4.99 22.53
N ARG A 258 -5.16 4.06 22.57
CA ARG A 258 -5.49 3.30 23.79
C ARG A 258 -4.30 2.51 24.36
N ALA A 259 -3.42 1.97 23.50
CA ALA A 259 -2.20 1.30 23.93
C ALA A 259 -1.13 2.26 24.49
N LYS A 260 -1.12 3.54 24.09
CA LYS A 260 -0.24 4.56 24.67
C LYS A 260 -0.75 5.07 26.01
N ASP A 261 -2.06 5.20 26.14
CA ASP A 261 -2.68 5.67 27.38
C ASP A 261 -2.47 4.64 28.51
N GLU A 262 -2.59 3.33 28.21
CA GLU A 262 -2.31 2.23 29.15
C GLU A 262 -0.81 2.14 29.53
N GLU A 263 0.12 2.42 28.61
CA GLU A 263 1.58 2.39 28.87
C GLU A 263 2.10 3.64 29.63
N THR A 264 1.31 4.71 29.73
CA THR A 264 1.66 5.91 30.52
C THR A 264 1.18 5.88 31.98
N ASP A 265 0.21 5.04 32.32
CA ASP A 265 -0.39 5.00 33.67
C ASP A 265 0.45 4.13 34.62
N GLU A 266 0.88 2.94 34.18
CA GLU A 266 1.73 2.03 34.97
C GLU A 266 3.14 2.61 35.29
N GLY A 267 3.57 3.65 34.57
CA GLY A 267 4.86 4.31 34.79
C GLY A 267 4.86 5.37 35.90
N ALA A 268 3.69 5.83 36.37
CA ALA A 268 3.59 6.99 37.26
C ALA A 268 3.57 6.63 38.77
N GLU A 269 3.16 5.41 39.14
CA GLU A 269 3.01 5.02 40.56
C GLU A 269 4.32 4.52 41.22
N ALA A 270 5.39 4.32 40.45
CA ALA A 270 6.63 3.68 40.95
C ALA A 270 7.67 4.65 41.57
N GLU A 271 7.51 5.98 41.44
CA GLU A 271 8.55 6.97 41.81
C GLU A 271 8.15 7.92 42.96
N GLN A 272 7.30 7.47 43.90
CA GLN A 272 7.01 8.18 45.17
C GLN A 272 7.20 7.30 46.42
N ALA A 273 8.39 6.68 46.57
CA ALA A 273 8.76 5.99 47.81
C ALA A 273 10.28 6.02 48.09
N GLY A 274 10.77 7.09 48.73
CA GLY A 274 12.06 7.09 49.43
C GLY A 274 12.87 8.39 49.29
N GLY A 275 13.28 8.98 50.42
CA GLY A 275 14.25 10.09 50.42
C GLY A 275 14.00 11.27 51.38
N GLY A 276 13.27 11.08 52.48
CA GLY A 276 13.09 12.14 53.49
C GLY A 276 14.27 12.21 54.48
N GLY A 277 15.27 13.05 54.20
CA GLY A 277 16.36 13.34 55.13
C GLY A 277 17.08 14.63 54.78
N VAL A 278 16.98 15.64 55.65
CA VAL A 278 17.78 16.88 55.60
C VAL A 278 18.09 17.32 57.04
N ASP A 279 19.35 17.69 57.27
CA ASP A 279 19.99 18.02 58.54
C ASP A 279 19.44 19.31 59.20
N LEU A 280 19.41 19.45 60.54
CA LEU A 280 20.40 20.12 61.42
C LEU A 280 20.88 21.51 60.89
N GLU A 281 21.00 22.60 61.66
CA GLU A 281 21.01 22.80 63.12
C GLU A 281 20.80 24.30 63.47
N GLY A 282 20.47 24.63 64.72
CA GLY A 282 20.63 25.99 65.32
C GLY A 282 19.42 26.94 65.24
N GLY A 283 18.92 27.52 66.35
CA GLY A 283 19.33 27.33 67.75
C GLY A 283 18.48 28.10 68.79
N GLU A 284 18.68 27.70 70.05
CA GLU A 284 18.47 28.43 71.32
C GLU A 284 17.04 28.87 71.80
N ILE A 285 16.55 28.15 72.82
CA ILE A 285 16.04 28.56 74.17
C ILE A 285 15.94 30.07 74.53
N PRO A 286 15.21 30.46 75.62
CA PRO A 286 14.40 29.70 76.61
C PRO A 286 12.89 30.12 76.57
N VAL A 287 11.97 29.88 77.52
CA VAL A 287 11.87 29.35 78.92
C VAL A 287 10.51 28.58 79.02
N GLU A 288 9.98 28.00 80.12
CA GLU A 288 10.22 27.90 81.57
C GLU A 288 9.77 26.50 82.07
#